data_AF-A0A1Q8QEJ6-F1
#
_entry.id   AF-A0A1Q8QEJ6-F1
#
_cell.length_a   1.000
_cell.length_b   1.000
_cell.length_c   1.000
_cell.angle_alpha   90.00
_cell.angle_beta   90.00
_cell.angle_gamma   90.00
#
_symmetry.space_group_name_H-M   'P 1'
#
loop_
_entity.id
_entity.type
_entity.pdbx_description
1 polymer ?
#
loop_
_entity_poly.entity_id
_entity_poly.type
_entity_poly.pdbx_seq_one_letter_code
_entity_poly.pdbx_strand_id
1 'polypeptide(L)' 'MMAVEGIVIRETDGIIENNSEKTIENLGRLANQGTREVDRIVLDIMVHKKVTVE' A
#
# COMPACT_ATOMS: atom_id res chain seq x y z
N MET A 1 2.78 2.60 19.95
CA MET A 1 1.77 3.07 18.96
C MET A 1 2.21 4.48 18.59
N MET A 2 2.46 4.81 17.31
CA MET A 2 3.14 6.06 16.92
C MET A 2 2.55 7.32 17.58
N ALA A 3 1.21 7.41 17.64
CA ALA A 3 0.53 8.52 18.31
C ALA A 3 0.77 8.59 19.84
N VAL A 4 0.84 7.44 20.52
CA VAL A 4 1.13 7.36 21.97
C VAL A 4 2.57 7.79 22.28
N GLU A 5 3.47 7.61 21.32
CA GLU A 5 4.89 7.98 21.41
C GLU A 5 5.14 9.43 20.91
N GLY A 6 4.10 10.18 20.54
CA GLY A 6 4.22 11.55 20.05
C GLY A 6 4.82 11.68 18.64
N ILE A 7 4.88 10.58 17.89
CA ILE A 7 5.43 10.56 16.53
C ILE A 7 4.32 10.98 15.56
N VAL A 8 4.57 12.09 14.85
CA VAL A 8 3.66 12.65 13.85
C VAL A 8 4.33 12.63 12.48
N ILE A 9 3.62 12.10 11.49
CA ILE A 9 4.02 12.14 10.07
C ILE A 9 3.50 13.45 9.48
N ARG A 10 4.36 14.20 8.79
CA ARG A 10 3.96 15.47 8.17
C ARG A 10 3.21 15.21 6.87
N GLU A 11 2.40 16.18 6.46
CA GLU A 11 1.74 16.17 5.15
C GLU A 11 2.72 16.20 3.96
N THR A 12 3.99 16.50 4.20
CA THR A 12 5.05 16.43 3.18
C THR A 12 5.61 15.01 3.00
N ASP A 13 5.22 14.09 3.87
CA ASP A 13 5.85 12.78 3.98
C ASP A 13 4.92 11.69 3.44
N GLY A 14 5.32 11.07 2.33
CA GLY A 14 4.63 9.92 1.76
C GLY A 14 3.33 10.29 1.03
N ILE A 15 2.21 9.71 1.47
CA ILE A 15 0.89 9.87 0.84
C ILE A 15 -0.10 10.67 1.72
N ILE A 16 0.31 11.05 2.92
CA ILE A 16 -0.53 11.75 3.90
C ILE A 16 -0.61 13.23 3.54
N GLU A 17 -1.78 13.82 3.69
CA GLU A 17 -2.06 15.22 3.39
C GLU A 17 -2.79 15.88 4.56
N ASN A 18 -2.83 17.21 4.58
CA ASN A 18 -3.58 17.98 5.59
C ASN A 18 -5.11 17.81 5.49
N ASN A 19 -5.60 17.18 4.43
CA ASN A 19 -6.99 16.82 4.21
C ASN A 19 -7.09 15.30 3.98
N SER A 20 -8.01 14.65 4.68
CA SER A 20 -8.26 13.21 4.55
C SER A 20 -8.63 12.80 3.14
N GLU A 21 -9.42 13.59 2.40
CA GLU A 21 -9.81 13.31 1.02
C GLU A 21 -8.60 13.30 0.08
N LYS A 22 -7.67 14.24 0.27
CA LYS A 22 -6.43 14.28 -0.52
C LYS A 22 -5.51 13.09 -0.20
N THR A 23 -5.47 12.68 1.07
CA THR A 23 -4.77 11.45 1.48
C THR A 23 -5.36 10.22 0.79
N ILE A 24 -6.69 10.13 0.73
CA ILE A 24 -7.41 9.05 0.06
C ILE A 24 -7.15 9.09 -1.46
N GLU A 25 -7.11 10.26 -2.08
CA GLU A 25 -6.76 10.43 -3.49
C GLU A 25 -5.34 9.92 -3.78
N ASN A 26 -4.36 10.33 -2.96
CA ASN A 26 -2.97 9.87 -3.07
C ASN A 26 -2.86 8.35 -2.88
N LEU A 27 -3.60 7.78 -1.92
CA LEU A 27 -3.70 6.33 -1.73
C LEU A 27 -4.28 5.64 -2.97
N GLY A 28 -5.38 6.17 -3.53
CA GLY A 28 -6.00 5.65 -4.74
C GLY A 28 -5.06 5.69 -5.94
N ARG A 29 -4.28 6.77 -6.08
CA ARG A 29 -3.26 6.90 -7.12
C ARG A 29 -2.16 5.84 -6.94
N LEU A 30 -1.63 5.68 -5.73
CA LEU A 30 -0.63 4.66 -5.41
C LEU A 30 -1.16 3.25 -5.69
N ALA A 31 -2.38 2.93 -5.26
CA ALA A 31 -2.98 1.63 -5.49
C ALA A 31 -3.16 1.37 -7.00
N ASN A 32 -3.73 2.31 -7.74
CA ASN A 32 -3.99 2.11 -9.18
C ASN A 32 -2.70 2.02 -10.02
N GLN A 33 -1.68 2.82 -9.69
CA GLN A 33 -0.44 2.88 -10.46
C GLN A 33 0.59 1.85 -9.99
N GLY A 34 0.71 1.63 -8.69
CA GLY A 34 1.70 0.75 -8.07
C GLY A 34 1.33 -0.72 -8.13
N THR A 35 0.03 -1.05 -8.18
CA THR A 35 -0.40 -2.46 -8.02
C THR A 35 -0.36 -3.26 -9.33
N ARG A 36 -0.24 -2.64 -10.51
CA ARG A 36 -0.16 -3.38 -11.78
C ARG A 36 0.99 -4.38 -11.83
N GLU A 37 2.15 -3.99 -11.33
CA GLU A 37 3.32 -4.88 -11.28
C GLU A 37 3.20 -5.87 -10.12
N VAL A 38 2.65 -5.43 -8.99
CA VAL A 38 2.36 -6.29 -7.83
C VAL A 38 1.42 -7.42 -8.23
N ASP A 39 0.35 -7.14 -8.99
CA ASP A 39 -0.60 -8.14 -9.48
C ASP A 39 0.09 -9.21 -10.33
N ARG A 40 1.02 -8.82 -11.21
CA ARG A 40 1.79 -9.77 -12.02
C ARG A 40 2.66 -10.67 -11.15
N ILE A 41 3.35 -10.09 -10.17
CA ILE A 41 4.20 -10.84 -9.23
C ILE A 41 3.34 -11.81 -8.40
N VAL A 42 2.18 -11.36 -7.93
CA VAL A 42 1.24 -12.22 -7.19
C VAL A 42 0.77 -13.38 -8.06
N LEU A 43 0.37 -13.12 -9.32
CA LEU A 43 -0.01 -14.17 -10.27
C LEU A 43 1.12 -15.16 -10.53
N ASP A 44 2.35 -14.68 -10.70
CA ASP A 44 3.52 -15.54 -10.88
C ASP A 44 3.73 -16.46 -9.68
N ILE A 45 3.65 -15.92 -8.46
CA ILE A 45 3.71 -16.72 -7.24
C ILE A 45 2.60 -17.77 -7.23
N MET A 46 1.36 -17.40 -7.55
CA MET A 46 0.22 -18.32 -7.52
C MET A 46 0.40 -19.49 -8.49
N VAL A 47 0.90 -19.22 -9.72
CA VAL A 47 1.12 -20.26 -10.74
C VAL A 47 2.23 -21.22 -10.34
N HIS A 48 3.28 -20.73 -9.68
CA HIS A 48 4.44 -21.53 -9.31
C HIS A 48 4.37 -22.13 -7.90
N LYS A 49 3.39 -21.72 -7.09
CA LYS A 49 3.18 -22.23 -5.73
C LYS A 49 2.66 -23.66 -5.79
N LYS A 50 3.52 -24.63 -5.45
CA LYS A 50 3.11 -26.02 -5.27
C LYS A 50 2.23 -26.13 -4.03
N VAL A 51 0.95 -26.42 -4.22
CA VAL A 51 0.05 -26.82 -3.13
C VAL A 51 0.29 -28.29 -2.87
N THR A 52 1.02 -28.61 -1.81
CA THR A 52 1.07 -29.98 -1.30
C THR A 52 -0.26 -30.20 -0.57
N VAL A 53 -1.11 -31.06 -1.13
CA VAL A 53 -2.34 -31.51 -0.48
C VAL A 53 -1.94 -32.74 0.36
N GLU A 54 -1.99 -32.61 1.68
CA GLU A 54 -1.91 -33.73 2.64
C GLU A 54 -3.27 -34.39 2.83
#